data_AF-A0A382L298-F1
#
_entry.id   AF-A0A382L298-F1
#
_cell.length_a   1.000
_cell.length_b   1.000
_cell.length_c   1.000
_cell.angle_alpha   90.00
_cell.angle_beta   90.00
_cell.angle_gamma   90.00
#
_symmetry.space_group_name_H-M   'P 1'
#
loop_
_entity.id
_entity.type
_entity.pdbx_description
1 polymer ?
#
loop_
_entity_poly.entity_id
_entity_poly.type
_entity_poly.pdbx_seq_one_letter_code
_entity_poly.pdbx_strand_id
1 'polypeptide(L)'
;MFDYDVIVVGAGNAALAAANSARQQEASRVLVLEKAPEKDRGGNTHYSGGLLRIAFNTGEDLRPLIPDAEETVLGFFFGDVPSYTEDEFM
;
A
#
# COMPACT_ATOMS: atom_id res chain seq x y z
N MET A 1 -15.09 28.26 -12.11
CA MET A 1 -13.74 27.76 -11.79
C MET A 1 -13.92 26.46 -11.03
N PHE A 2 -13.22 25.39 -11.40
CA PHE A 2 -13.24 24.19 -10.55
C PHE A 2 -12.35 24.45 -9.35
N ASP A 3 -12.91 24.33 -8.15
CA ASP A 3 -12.22 24.61 -6.90
C ASP A 3 -11.73 23.27 -6.32
N TYR A 4 -10.42 23.04 -6.29
CA TYR A 4 -9.81 21.84 -5.74
C TYR A 4 -8.64 22.25 -4.87
N ASP A 5 -8.54 21.67 -3.67
CA ASP A 5 -7.43 21.92 -2.76
C ASP A 5 -6.18 21.17 -3.21
N VAL A 6 -6.36 19.95 -3.73
CA VAL A 6 -5.28 19.09 -4.22
C VAL A 6 -5.70 18.40 -5.53
N ILE A 7 -4.81 18.44 -6.52
CA ILE A 7 -4.93 17.66 -7.75
C ILE A 7 -3.77 16.68 -7.80
N VAL A 8 -4.09 15.39 -7.89
CA VAL A 8 -3.12 14.31 -8.03
C VAL A 8 -3.19 13.74 -9.45
N VAL A 9 -2.04 13.60 -10.10
CA VAL A 9 -1.94 13.07 -11.47
C VAL A 9 -1.37 11.66 -11.43
N GLY A 10 -2.12 10.72 -11.99
CA GLY A 10 -1.94 9.27 -11.91
C GLY A 10 -2.94 8.63 -10.94
N ALA A 11 -3.22 7.34 -11.12
CA ALA A 11 -4.00 6.51 -10.19
C ALA A 11 -3.27 5.23 -9.74
N GLY A 12 -1.93 5.24 -9.77
CA GLY A 12 -1.12 4.19 -9.13
C GLY A 12 -1.03 4.34 -7.60
N ASN A 13 -0.33 3.41 -6.93
CA ASN A 13 -0.26 3.39 -5.47
C ASN A 13 0.20 4.73 -4.87
N ALA A 14 1.27 5.32 -5.41
CA ALA A 14 1.78 6.60 -4.94
C ALA A 14 0.74 7.74 -5.03
N ALA A 15 0.00 7.79 -6.14
CA ALA A 15 -1.02 8.80 -6.36
C ALA A 15 -2.23 8.61 -5.42
N LEU A 16 -2.69 7.37 -5.27
CA LEU A 16 -3.80 7.07 -4.38
C LEU A 16 -3.43 7.28 -2.90
N ALA A 17 -2.19 6.94 -2.52
CA ALA A 17 -1.65 7.23 -1.19
C ALA A 17 -1.59 8.75 -0.93
N ALA A 18 -1.12 9.54 -1.90
CA ALA A 18 -1.11 10.99 -1.80
C ALA A 18 -2.52 11.58 -1.69
N ALA A 19 -3.48 11.10 -2.49
CA ALA A 19 -4.87 11.54 -2.45
C ALA A 19 -5.53 11.23 -1.10
N ASN A 20 -5.28 10.03 -0.55
CA ASN A 20 -5.78 9.65 0.77
C ASN A 20 -5.15 10.49 1.89
N SER A 21 -3.83 10.70 1.83
CA SER A 21 -3.10 11.56 2.78
C SER A 21 -3.64 12.99 2.76
N ALA A 22 -3.91 13.56 1.58
CA ALA A 22 -4.52 14.89 1.46
C ALA A 22 -5.89 14.96 2.15
N ARG A 23 -6.73 13.92 2.02
CA ARG A 23 -8.02 13.84 2.73
C ARG A 23 -7.87 13.73 4.24
N GLN A 24 -6.86 13.02 4.72
CA GLN A 24 -6.53 12.93 6.15
C GLN A 24 -6.02 14.27 6.71
N GLN A 25 -5.38 15.09 5.87
CA GLN A 25 -4.94 16.45 6.18
C GLN A 25 -6.01 17.50 5.82
N GLU A 26 -7.29 17.13 5.91
CA GLU A 26 -8.45 18.03 5.81
C GLU A 26 -8.68 18.72 4.45
N ALA A 27 -7.98 18.32 3.38
CA ALA A 27 -8.25 18.83 2.03
C ALA A 27 -9.70 18.50 1.62
N SER A 28 -10.56 19.50 1.47
CA SER A 28 -12.00 19.32 1.25
C SER A 28 -12.31 18.70 -0.12
N ARG A 29 -11.55 19.06 -1.15
CA ARG A 29 -11.73 18.60 -2.53
C ARG A 29 -10.41 18.12 -3.12
N VAL A 30 -10.28 16.81 -3.27
CA VAL A 30 -9.14 16.15 -3.92
C VAL A 30 -9.59 15.58 -5.27
N LEU A 31 -8.91 15.97 -6.35
CA LEU A 31 -9.13 15.42 -7.69
C LEU A 31 -7.99 14.47 -8.06
N VAL A 32 -8.33 13.25 -8.48
CA VAL A 32 -7.37 12.30 -9.05
C VAL A 32 -7.63 12.19 -10.55
N LEU A 33 -6.58 12.35 -11.35
CA LEU A 33 -6.64 12.25 -12.81
C LEU A 33 -5.83 11.04 -13.28
N GLU A 34 -6.44 10.17 -14.08
CA GLU A 34 -5.75 9.05 -14.72
C GLU A 34 -5.96 9.11 -16.22
N LYS A 35 -4.89 8.89 -16.98
CA LYS A 35 -4.90 8.88 -18.44
C LYS A 35 -5.36 7.52 -18.97
N ALA A 36 -5.00 6.44 -18.28
CA ALA A 36 -5.35 5.09 -18.67
C ALA A 36 -6.88 4.88 -18.62
N PRO A 37 -7.45 4.05 -19.53
CA PRO A 37 -8.82 3.58 -19.40
C PRO A 37 -9.04 2.92 -18.04
N GLU A 38 -10.28 2.88 -17.57
CA GLU A 38 -10.62 2.32 -16.26
C GLU A 38 -10.06 0.90 -16.04
N LYS A 39 -10.11 0.05 -17.08
CA LYS A 39 -9.58 -1.32 -17.03
C LYS A 39 -8.06 -1.41 -16.81
N ASP A 40 -7.32 -0.37 -17.20
CA ASP A 40 -5.84 -0.34 -17.18
C ASP A 40 -5.31 0.66 -16.11
N ARG A 41 -6.19 1.21 -15.26
CA ARG A 41 -5.81 2.17 -14.21
C ARG A 41 -4.90 1.52 -13.17
N GLY A 42 -4.02 2.33 -12.57
CA GLY A 42 -3.09 1.86 -11.54
C GLY A 42 -1.62 1.96 -11.93
N GLY A 43 -1.31 2.30 -13.18
CA GLY A 43 0.07 2.33 -13.68
C GLY A 43 0.77 0.99 -13.42
N ASN A 44 2.05 1.04 -13.04
CA ASN A 44 2.79 -0.20 -12.72
C ASN A 44 2.26 -0.94 -11.48
N THR A 45 1.57 -0.26 -10.55
CA THR A 45 0.93 -0.92 -9.40
C THR A 45 -0.11 -1.95 -9.84
N HIS A 46 -0.82 -1.70 -10.94
CA HIS A 46 -1.78 -2.66 -11.49
C HIS A 46 -1.13 -4.03 -11.79
N TYR A 47 0.16 -4.02 -12.15
CA TYR A 47 0.90 -5.20 -12.59
C TYR A 47 1.83 -5.78 -11.50
N SER A 48 1.85 -5.22 -10.29
CA SER A 48 2.77 -5.66 -9.22
C SER A 48 2.38 -6.98 -8.56
N GLY A 49 1.21 -7.54 -8.90
CA GLY A 49 0.66 -8.75 -8.27
C GLY A 49 0.28 -8.55 -6.80
N GLY A 50 0.15 -7.30 -6.34
CA GLY A 50 -0.15 -6.99 -4.94
C GLY A 50 1.02 -7.27 -3.98
N LEU A 51 2.22 -7.54 -4.50
CA LEU A 51 3.39 -7.78 -3.67
C LEU A 51 3.84 -6.48 -3.01
N LEU A 52 3.89 -6.50 -1.68
CA LEU A 52 4.42 -5.43 -0.85
C LEU A 52 5.52 -6.02 0.02
N ARG A 53 6.66 -5.32 0.07
CA ARG A 53 7.75 -5.63 0.98
C ARG A 53 7.69 -4.66 2.15
N ILE A 54 7.81 -5.16 3.36
CA ILE A 54 7.87 -4.37 4.60
C ILE A 54 9.00 -4.91 5.47
N ALA A 55 9.60 -4.03 6.27
CA ALA A 55 10.54 -4.45 7.29
C ALA A 55 9.79 -4.97 8.53
N PHE A 56 10.33 -6.03 9.15
CA PHE A 56 9.82 -6.63 10.38
C PHE A 56 10.96 -7.32 11.14
N ASN A 57 10.90 -7.32 12.48
CA ASN A 57 11.94 -7.92 13.32
C ASN A 57 11.62 -9.39 13.64
N THR A 58 10.34 -9.71 13.79
CA THR A 58 9.87 -11.07 14.10
C THR A 58 8.62 -11.41 13.29
N GLY A 59 8.33 -12.70 13.10
CA GLY A 59 7.10 -13.13 12.43
C GLY A 59 5.84 -12.54 13.08
N GLU A 60 5.82 -12.43 14.41
CA GLU A 60 4.71 -11.83 15.19
C GLU A 60 4.37 -10.39 14.77
N ASP A 61 5.36 -9.60 14.32
CA ASP A 61 5.14 -8.22 13.85
C ASP A 61 4.21 -8.17 12.62
N LEU A 62 4.06 -9.29 11.91
CA LEU A 62 3.19 -9.41 10.74
C LEU A 62 1.73 -9.71 11.12
N ARG A 63 1.43 -10.11 12.36
CA ARG A 63 0.08 -10.51 12.79
C ARG A 63 -0.98 -9.43 12.54
N PRO A 64 -0.74 -8.12 12.74
CA PRO A 64 -1.73 -7.10 12.43
C PRO A 64 -2.11 -7.00 10.94
N LEU A 65 -1.23 -7.47 10.04
CA LEU A 65 -1.42 -7.41 8.59
C LEU A 65 -2.04 -8.69 8.03
N ILE A 66 -1.72 -9.85 8.62
CA ILE A 66 -2.15 -11.17 8.16
C ILE A 66 -2.60 -12.05 9.33
N PRO A 67 -3.62 -11.65 10.11
CA PRO A 67 -3.98 -12.28 11.38
C PRO A 67 -4.30 -13.78 11.26
N ASP A 68 -4.83 -14.20 10.11
CA ASP A 68 -5.31 -15.56 9.86
C ASP A 68 -4.25 -16.46 9.19
N ALA A 69 -2.99 -16.03 9.12
CA ALA A 69 -1.92 -16.77 8.44
C ALA A 69 -1.71 -18.18 9.01
N GLU A 70 -1.89 -18.37 10.32
CA GLU A 70 -1.76 -19.67 10.99
C GLU A 70 -2.83 -20.69 10.59
N GLU A 71 -3.97 -20.26 10.07
CA GLU A 71 -5.00 -21.18 9.56
C GLU A 71 -4.52 -21.94 8.32
N THR A 72 -3.63 -21.30 7.54
CA THR A 72 -3.07 -21.88 6.30
C THR A 72 -1.69 -22.48 6.53
N VAL A 73 -0.87 -21.84 7.37
CA VAL A 73 0.51 -22.24 7.64
C VAL A 73 0.71 -22.31 9.15
N LEU A 74 0.59 -23.52 9.71
CA LEU A 74 0.75 -23.73 11.15
C LEU A 74 2.12 -23.21 11.62
N GLY A 75 2.10 -22.37 12.66
CA GLY A 75 3.32 -21.78 13.22
C GLY A 75 3.90 -20.65 12.38
N PHE A 76 3.14 -20.04 11.46
CA PHE A 76 3.62 -18.94 10.62
C PHE A 76 4.37 -17.85 11.40
N PHE A 77 3.83 -17.40 12.54
CA PHE A 77 4.41 -16.29 13.30
C PHE A 77 5.62 -16.67 14.15
N PHE A 78 5.76 -17.95 14.49
CA PHE A 78 6.77 -18.46 15.43
C PHE A 78 7.74 -19.47 14.82
N GLY A 79 7.55 -19.83 13.55
CA GLY A 79 8.37 -20.76 12.79
C GLY A 79 9.54 -20.07 12.10
N ASP A 80 10.10 -20.73 11.08
CA ASP A 80 11.30 -20.28 10.36
C ASP A 80 11.04 -19.15 9.35
N VAL A 81 10.16 -18.18 9.67
CA VAL A 81 10.06 -16.96 8.87
C VAL A 81 11.25 -16.09 9.24
N PRO A 82 12.26 -15.95 8.36
CA PRO A 82 13.42 -15.12 8.67
C PRO A 82 12.96 -13.67 8.82
N SER A 83 13.56 -12.96 9.78
CA SER A 83 13.39 -11.51 9.90
C SER A 83 13.79 -10.82 8.61
N TYR A 84 13.14 -9.71 8.31
CA TYR A 84 13.56 -8.80 7.27
C TYR A 84 13.64 -7.40 7.85
N THR A 85 14.75 -7.11 8.52
CA THR A 85 14.92 -5.91 9.36
C THR A 85 15.01 -4.63 8.53
N GLU A 86 14.90 -3.47 9.19
CA GLU A 86 15.04 -2.17 8.54
C GLU A 86 16.40 -2.00 7.84
N ASP A 87 17.47 -2.49 8.46
CA ASP A 87 18.82 -2.48 7.90
C ASP A 87 18.95 -3.35 6.63
N GLU A 88 18.18 -4.44 6.52
CA GLU A 88 18.13 -5.29 5.32
C GLU A 88 17.19 -4.75 4.23
N PHE A 89 16.32 -3.80 4.60
CA PHE A 89 15.38 -3.19 3.67
C PHE A 89 16.03 -2.13 2.79
N MET A 90 16.96 -1.36 3.35
CA MET A 90 17.62 -0.20 2.73
C MET A 90 18.82 -0.57 1.86
#